data_AF-A0A7R8WW76-F1
#
_entry.id   AF-A0A7R8WW76-F1
#
_cell.length_a   1.000
_cell.length_b   1.000
_cell.length_c   1.000
_cell.angle_alpha   90.00
_cell.angle_beta   90.00
_cell.angle_gamma   90.00
#
_symmetry.space_group_name_H-M   'P 1'
#
loop_
_entity.id
_entity.type
_entity.pdbx_description
1 polymer ?
#
loop_
_entity_poly.entity_id
_entity_poly.type
_entity_poly.pdbx_seq_one_letter_code
_entity_poly.pdbx_strand_id
1 'polypeptide(L)'
;MPDKVKISLTPMEHAVGLQLPTYATEQSAGMDLTAALEEAIEIGPGERMLIPTGLSIALPEGYEAQIRPRSGLALKHGITVLNSPGTIDADYRGEIGVILANLGQEEFTIERGMRIAQMVIAQHAHVTWEVAEELSETSRGASGFGSTGHTPMMAQYLNLKQQYPDCLLFYRMGDFYEMFFDDAIQASQTLDITLTKRGKTEGTDIPMCGIPFHSYEPYMAKLIQAGFKVAICEQSETPDQAKARAKREGKPASKTLVHRDVVRVFTQGTLTEDNLLDARENNYLAALSEIAGQYGLAWLEISTGDFY
;
A
#
# COMPACT_ATOMS: atom_id res chain seq x y z
N MET A 1 31.45 7.22 -9.03
CA MET A 1 30.93 7.69 -7.72
C MET A 1 30.53 9.15 -7.91
N PRO A 2 29.43 9.63 -7.31
CA PRO A 2 29.13 11.06 -7.38
C PRO A 2 30.31 11.84 -6.79
N ASP A 3 30.62 12.99 -7.40
CA ASP A 3 31.72 13.84 -6.96
C ASP A 3 31.49 14.31 -5.51
N LYS A 4 32.56 14.31 -4.71
CA LYS A 4 32.49 14.81 -3.33
C LYS A 4 32.30 16.32 -3.35
N VAL A 5 31.17 16.79 -2.86
CA VAL A 5 30.85 18.22 -2.71
C VAL A 5 31.45 18.75 -1.41
N LYS A 6 32.09 19.91 -1.47
CA LYS A 6 32.58 20.63 -0.28
C LYS A 6 31.57 21.71 0.10
N ILE A 7 31.14 21.70 1.36
CA ILE A 7 30.19 22.66 1.92
C ILE A 7 30.88 23.36 3.08
N SER A 8 30.84 24.69 3.10
CA SER A 8 31.32 25.47 4.24
C SER A 8 30.28 25.43 5.35
N LEU A 9 30.72 25.25 6.59
CA LEU A 9 29.87 25.21 7.78
C LEU A 9 30.48 26.11 8.85
N THR A 10 29.61 26.86 9.53
CA THR A 10 29.97 27.70 10.68
C THR A 10 29.12 27.28 11.88
N PRO A 11 29.72 26.74 12.97
CA PRO A 11 29.00 26.50 14.21
C PRO A 11 28.82 27.83 14.96
N MET A 12 27.64 28.01 15.57
CA MET A 12 27.32 29.12 16.46
C MET A 12 27.77 28.84 17.89
N GLU A 13 27.73 29.84 18.77
CA GLU A 13 28.18 29.73 20.16
C GLU A 13 27.46 28.59 20.92
N HIS A 14 26.14 28.48 20.76
CA HIS A 14 25.35 27.41 21.38
C HIS A 14 25.56 26.03 20.74
N ALA A 15 26.28 25.91 19.61
CA ALA A 15 26.71 24.62 19.06
C ALA A 15 28.10 24.17 19.55
N VAL A 16 28.82 25.01 20.30
CA VAL A 16 30.16 24.66 20.79
C VAL A 16 30.11 23.38 21.64
N GLY A 17 31.03 22.46 21.36
CA GLY A 17 31.11 21.15 22.01
C GLY A 17 30.18 20.07 21.44
N LEU A 18 29.29 20.41 20.50
CA LEU A 18 28.48 19.41 19.79
C LEU A 18 29.25 18.82 18.62
N GLN A 19 28.97 17.55 18.31
CA GLN A 19 29.56 16.86 17.17
C GLN A 19 29.00 17.45 15.87
N LEU A 20 29.89 17.82 14.95
CA LEU A 20 29.48 18.24 13.61
C LEU A 20 28.81 17.08 12.86
N PRO A 21 27.88 17.37 11.93
CA PRO A 21 27.20 16.34 11.16
C PRO A 21 28.20 15.49 10.38
N THR A 22 28.09 14.16 10.52
CA THR A 22 28.93 13.19 9.83
C THR A 22 28.08 12.04 9.32
N TYR A 23 28.55 11.38 8.26
CA TYR A 23 27.93 10.17 7.76
C TYR A 23 28.22 9.01 8.71
N ALA A 24 27.16 8.37 9.22
CA ALA A 24 27.30 7.30 10.20
C ALA A 24 28.01 6.05 9.63
N THR A 25 27.83 5.79 8.33
CA THR A 25 28.49 4.72 7.57
C THR A 25 28.90 5.23 6.19
N GLU A 26 29.78 4.52 5.49
CA GLU A 26 30.19 4.88 4.12
C GLU A 26 29.01 4.94 3.13
N GLN A 27 27.94 4.20 3.39
CA GLN A 27 26.75 4.13 2.52
C GLN A 27 25.59 4.98 3.04
N SER A 28 25.79 5.76 4.10
CA SER A 28 24.74 6.64 4.64
C SER A 28 24.43 7.77 3.66
N ALA A 29 23.15 7.96 3.34
CA ALA A 29 22.72 9.08 2.49
C ALA A 29 22.63 10.42 3.24
N GLY A 30 22.38 10.38 4.55
CA GLY A 30 22.19 11.56 5.39
C GLY A 30 23.13 11.59 6.60
N MET A 31 23.21 12.78 7.21
CA MET A 31 23.98 13.07 8.42
C MET A 31 23.04 13.44 9.56
N ASP A 32 23.23 12.87 10.75
CA ASP A 32 22.42 13.23 11.90
C ASP A 32 22.65 14.71 12.30
N LEU A 33 21.56 15.41 12.63
CA LEU A 33 21.57 16.75 13.21
C LEU A 33 21.19 16.69 14.69
N THR A 34 21.92 17.44 15.51
CA THR A 34 21.72 17.47 16.96
C THR A 34 21.04 18.75 17.42
N ALA A 35 20.28 18.67 18.52
CA ALA A 35 19.69 19.83 19.17
C ALA A 35 20.76 20.67 19.88
N ALA A 36 20.90 21.94 19.51
CA ALA A 36 21.77 22.89 20.18
C ALA A 36 20.98 23.72 21.19
N LEU A 37 20.61 23.10 22.30
CA LEU A 37 19.82 23.75 23.35
C LEU A 37 20.71 24.20 24.51
N GLU A 38 20.31 25.27 25.19
CA GLU A 38 20.90 25.66 26.49
C GLU A 38 20.35 24.78 27.62
N GLU A 39 19.04 24.54 27.61
CA GLU A 39 18.33 23.68 28.57
C GLU A 39 17.43 22.67 27.85
N ALA A 40 17.08 21.57 28.51
CA ALA A 40 16.18 20.58 27.95
C ALA A 40 14.78 21.18 27.74
N ILE A 41 14.12 20.74 26.67
CA ILE A 41 12.78 21.21 26.30
C ILE A 41 11.85 20.02 26.19
N GLU A 42 10.65 20.13 26.74
CA GLU A 42 9.58 19.14 26.59
C GLU A 42 8.64 19.53 25.45
N ILE A 43 8.23 18.54 24.65
CA ILE A 43 7.21 18.71 23.61
C ILE A 43 6.03 17.77 23.91
N GLY A 44 4.88 18.36 24.22
CA GLY A 44 3.66 17.62 24.53
C GLY A 44 2.99 17.03 23.28
N PRO A 45 2.09 16.03 23.43
CA PRO A 45 1.31 15.48 22.31
C PRO A 45 0.54 16.55 21.52
N GLY A 46 0.71 16.57 20.20
CA GLY A 46 0.09 17.53 19.29
C GLY A 46 0.83 18.88 19.19
N GLU A 47 1.87 19.10 19.99
CA GLU A 47 2.67 20.32 19.94
C GLU A 47 3.73 20.30 18.84
N ARG A 48 4.25 21.50 18.52
CA ARG A 48 5.36 21.69 17.58
C ARG A 48 6.30 22.76 18.09
N MET A 49 7.59 22.58 17.86
CA MET A 49 8.63 23.50 18.27
C MET A 49 9.75 23.60 17.23
N LEU A 50 10.33 24.79 17.10
CA LEU A 50 11.56 24.99 16.34
C LEU A 50 12.74 24.68 17.26
N ILE A 51 13.53 23.68 16.89
CA ILE A 51 14.71 23.26 17.64
C ILE A 51 15.97 23.74 16.90
N PRO A 52 16.80 24.61 17.51
CA PRO A 52 18.04 25.08 16.91
C PRO A 52 19.06 23.94 16.75
N THR A 53 19.87 23.98 15.70
CA THR A 53 21.03 23.08 15.53
C THR A 53 22.35 23.78 15.81
N GLY A 54 22.34 25.11 15.88
CA GLY A 54 23.50 25.98 15.98
C GLY A 54 24.46 25.88 14.78
N LEU A 55 23.97 25.40 13.63
CA LEU A 55 24.75 25.26 12.41
C LEU A 55 24.24 26.21 11.34
N SER A 56 25.17 26.90 10.69
CA SER A 56 24.93 27.60 9.43
C SER A 56 25.80 26.99 8.34
N ILE A 57 25.28 26.89 7.11
CA ILE A 57 26.00 26.29 5.99
C ILE A 57 25.95 27.20 4.76
N ALA A 58 26.89 27.01 3.84
CA ALA A 58 26.88 27.61 2.52
C ALA A 58 26.95 26.51 1.46
N LEU A 59 25.80 26.19 0.86
CA LEU A 59 25.71 25.20 -0.22
C LEU A 59 26.14 25.85 -1.54
N PRO A 60 26.74 25.07 -2.46
CA PRO A 60 26.95 25.52 -3.84
C PRO A 60 25.63 25.63 -4.59
N GLU A 61 25.62 26.44 -5.66
CA GLU A 61 24.48 26.55 -6.56
C GLU A 61 24.08 25.19 -7.16
N GLY A 62 22.77 24.95 -7.29
CA GLY A 62 22.21 23.69 -7.79
C GLY A 62 22.04 22.60 -6.72
N TYR A 63 22.31 22.93 -5.45
CA TYR A 63 22.12 22.03 -4.33
C TYR A 63 21.19 22.62 -3.27
N GLU A 64 20.38 21.76 -2.66
CA GLU A 64 19.63 22.02 -1.43
C GLU A 64 20.07 21.05 -0.33
N ALA A 65 19.85 21.44 0.93
CA ALA A 65 19.86 20.51 2.05
C ALA A 65 18.43 20.19 2.48
N GLN A 66 18.11 18.90 2.55
CA GLN A 66 16.81 18.38 2.95
C GLN A 66 16.87 17.83 4.38
N ILE A 67 16.11 18.45 5.27
CA ILE A 67 15.96 18.05 6.67
C ILE A 67 14.81 17.04 6.78
N ARG A 68 15.13 15.82 7.24
CA ARG A 68 14.21 14.69 7.26
C ARG A 68 14.09 14.11 8.68
N PRO A 69 12.95 13.47 9.01
CA PRO A 69 12.76 12.75 10.26
C PRO A 69 13.76 11.59 10.40
N ARG A 70 14.10 11.26 11.65
CA ARG A 70 14.80 10.02 11.97
C ARG A 70 13.77 8.92 12.23
N SER A 71 13.84 7.82 11.49
CA SER A 71 12.86 6.72 11.58
C SER A 71 12.68 6.20 13.00
N GLY A 72 13.76 6.12 13.78
CA GLY A 72 13.72 5.69 15.18
C GLY A 72 12.91 6.60 16.09
N LEU A 73 13.04 7.93 15.95
CA LEU A 73 12.26 8.89 16.74
C LEU A 73 10.78 8.88 16.33
N ALA A 74 10.52 8.82 15.02
CA ALA A 74 9.17 8.76 14.49
C ALA A 74 8.42 7.50 14.94
N LEU A 75 9.06 6.33 14.84
CA LEU A 75 8.44 5.05 15.20
C LEU A 75 8.25 4.87 16.71
N LYS A 76 9.26 5.23 17.52
CA LYS A 76 9.25 4.94 18.96
C LYS A 76 8.52 5.99 19.79
N HIS A 77 8.56 7.24 19.35
CA HIS A 77 8.07 8.38 20.15
C HIS A 77 7.07 9.27 19.40
N GLY A 78 6.78 8.99 18.12
CA GLY A 78 5.90 9.84 17.31
C GLY A 78 6.52 11.20 16.96
N ILE A 79 7.83 11.38 17.15
CA ILE A 79 8.52 12.64 16.89
C ILE A 79 8.94 12.71 15.42
N THR A 80 8.45 13.72 14.72
CA THR A 80 8.73 13.93 13.30
C THR A 80 9.13 15.37 13.00
N VAL A 81 9.70 15.60 11.81
CA VAL A 81 9.93 16.94 11.26
C VAL A 81 8.65 17.35 10.54
N LEU A 82 7.95 18.36 11.05
CA LEU A 82 6.60 18.74 10.62
C LEU A 82 6.54 19.15 9.15
N ASN A 83 7.54 19.90 8.69
CA ASN A 83 7.66 20.37 7.31
C ASN A 83 8.49 19.43 6.43
N SER A 84 8.60 18.14 6.77
CA SER A 84 9.46 17.20 6.07
C SER A 84 9.08 16.99 4.58
N PRO A 85 10.07 16.98 3.66
CA PRO A 85 11.44 17.42 3.88
C PRO A 85 11.50 18.94 4.07
N GLY A 86 12.18 19.41 5.13
CA GLY A 86 12.46 20.82 5.29
C GLY A 86 13.59 21.24 4.35
N THR A 87 13.35 22.20 3.47
CA THR A 87 14.34 22.68 2.50
C THR A 87 15.21 23.80 3.07
N ILE A 88 16.51 23.69 2.87
CA ILE A 88 17.50 24.75 3.10
C ILE A 88 18.12 25.11 1.75
N ASP A 89 17.86 26.34 1.31
CA ASP A 89 18.31 26.88 0.02
C ASP A 89 19.80 27.23 0.01
N ALA A 90 20.39 27.28 -1.20
CA ALA A 90 21.82 27.52 -1.37
C ALA A 90 22.30 28.92 -0.98
N ASP A 91 21.40 29.91 -0.97
CA ASP A 91 21.66 31.29 -0.55
C ASP A 91 21.32 31.54 0.94
N TYR A 92 20.75 30.56 1.64
CA TYR A 92 20.47 30.66 3.05
C TYR A 92 21.76 30.63 3.88
N ARG A 93 21.93 31.61 4.77
CA ARG A 93 23.08 31.73 5.69
C ARG A 93 22.66 31.85 7.16
N GLY A 94 21.38 31.67 7.45
CA GLY A 94 20.91 31.65 8.84
C GLY A 94 21.24 30.32 9.53
N GLU A 95 20.71 30.17 10.74
CA GLU A 95 20.80 28.92 11.49
C GLU A 95 19.81 27.89 10.95
N ILE A 96 20.27 26.65 10.72
CA ILE A 96 19.37 25.54 10.44
C ILE A 96 18.56 25.22 11.69
N GLY A 97 17.25 25.43 11.62
CA GLY A 97 16.31 25.02 12.65
C GLY A 97 15.46 23.83 12.20
N VAL A 98 15.12 22.94 13.14
CA VAL A 98 14.31 21.74 12.90
C VAL A 98 12.93 21.94 13.53
N ILE A 99 11.88 22.00 12.72
CA ILE A 99 10.50 22.09 13.24
C ILE A 99 10.04 20.68 13.62
N LEU A 100 10.22 20.31 14.89
CA LEU A 100 9.72 19.04 15.40
C LEU A 100 8.24 19.14 15.77
N ALA A 101 7.51 18.06 15.53
CA ALA A 101 6.14 17.87 16.02
C ALA A 101 6.04 16.53 16.73
N ASN A 102 5.30 16.50 17.83
CA ASN A 102 4.99 15.28 18.56
C ASN A 102 3.60 14.77 18.14
N LEU A 103 3.60 13.70 17.34
CA LEU A 103 2.40 12.98 16.94
C LEU A 103 2.15 11.73 17.80
N GLY A 104 2.98 11.52 18.85
CA GLY A 104 2.81 10.48 19.85
C GLY A 104 1.72 10.81 20.85
N GLN A 105 1.62 9.98 21.89
CA GLN A 105 0.64 10.13 22.98
C GLN A 105 1.30 10.52 24.31
N GLU A 106 2.62 10.53 24.35
CA GLU A 106 3.42 10.85 25.54
C GLU A 106 4.24 12.11 25.28
N GLU A 107 4.56 12.83 26.35
CA GLU A 107 5.50 13.94 26.30
C GLU A 107 6.91 13.43 25.97
N PHE A 108 7.68 14.22 25.22
CA PHE A 108 9.03 13.87 24.82
C PHE A 108 10.01 14.97 25.22
N THR A 109 11.05 14.62 25.96
CA THR A 109 12.11 15.54 26.36
C THR A 109 13.23 15.55 25.33
N ILE A 110 13.58 16.73 24.83
CA ILE A 110 14.68 16.97 23.90
C ILE A 110 15.85 17.53 24.69
N GLU A 111 16.96 16.79 24.71
CA GLU A 111 18.19 17.19 25.39
C GLU A 111 19.19 17.81 24.43
N ARG A 112 20.08 18.65 24.95
CA ARG A 112 21.24 19.16 24.20
C ARG A 112 22.07 18.00 23.64
N GLY A 113 22.42 18.08 22.37
CA GLY A 113 23.19 17.05 21.67
C GLY A 113 22.37 15.84 21.22
N MET A 114 21.07 15.77 21.57
CA MET A 114 20.20 14.71 21.07
C MET A 114 20.08 14.80 19.56
N ARG A 115 20.21 13.66 18.87
CA ARG A 115 20.05 13.55 17.42
C ARG A 115 18.56 13.61 17.07
N ILE A 116 18.11 14.71 16.48
CA ILE A 116 16.69 15.04 16.30
C ILE A 116 16.19 14.90 14.86
N ALA A 117 17.06 15.09 13.88
CA ALA A 117 16.75 15.01 12.46
C ALA A 117 17.96 14.46 11.69
N GLN A 118 17.80 14.27 10.39
CA GLN A 118 18.91 13.97 9.49
C GLN A 118 18.88 14.89 8.28
N MET A 119 20.05 15.29 7.79
CA MET A 119 20.23 16.14 6.63
C MET A 119 20.74 15.33 5.44
N VAL A 120 20.09 15.47 4.29
CA VAL A 120 20.54 14.91 3.00
C VAL A 120 20.85 16.07 2.05
N ILE A 121 22.00 16.03 1.39
CA ILE A 121 22.36 17.00 0.34
C ILE A 121 21.84 16.47 -0.99
N ALA A 122 21.01 17.26 -1.68
CA ALA A 122 20.39 16.87 -2.93
C ALA A 122 20.64 17.90 -4.03
N GLN A 123 20.78 17.45 -5.27
CA GLN A 123 20.79 18.34 -6.44
C GLN A 123 19.35 18.64 -6.86
N HIS A 124 19.11 19.88 -7.29
CA HIS A 124 17.84 20.28 -7.88
C HIS A 124 18.07 21.00 -9.22
N ALA A 125 17.03 21.02 -10.06
CA ALA A 125 17.04 21.77 -11.31
C ALA A 125 16.33 23.12 -11.15
N HIS A 126 16.88 24.17 -11.76
CA HIS A 126 16.11 25.38 -12.05
C HIS A 126 15.40 25.18 -13.38
N VAL A 127 14.08 25.40 -13.39
CA VAL A 127 13.26 25.27 -14.59
C VAL A 127 12.86 26.64 -15.13
N THR A 128 12.70 26.72 -16.45
CA THR A 128 12.00 27.83 -17.11
C THR A 128 10.67 27.31 -17.61
N TRP A 129 9.59 28.05 -17.34
CA TRP A 129 8.25 27.65 -17.78
C TRP A 129 8.03 28.02 -19.24
N GLU A 130 7.60 27.04 -20.04
CA GLU A 130 7.08 27.24 -21.39
C GLU A 130 5.56 26.99 -21.35
N VAL A 131 4.75 28.00 -21.65
CA VAL A 131 3.29 27.89 -21.64
C VAL A 131 2.83 27.24 -22.95
N ALA A 132 2.21 26.07 -22.86
CA ALA A 132 1.65 25.34 -24.00
C ALA A 132 0.11 25.37 -23.97
N GLU A 133 -0.53 25.36 -25.14
CA GLU A 133 -1.98 25.23 -25.27
C GLU A 133 -2.47 23.83 -24.84
N GLU A 134 -1.68 22.80 -25.14
CA GLU A 134 -1.93 21.40 -24.77
C GLU A 134 -0.62 20.69 -24.37
N LEU A 135 -0.71 19.73 -23.45
CA LEU A 135 0.43 18.89 -23.03
C LEU A 135 0.43 17.57 -23.81
N SER A 136 1.63 17.04 -24.09
CA SER A 136 1.77 15.72 -24.72
C SER A 136 1.13 14.62 -23.88
N GLU A 137 0.42 13.69 -24.52
CA GLU A 137 -0.20 12.55 -23.85
C GLU A 137 0.85 11.62 -23.21
N THR A 138 0.53 11.08 -22.04
CA THR A 138 1.33 10.05 -21.36
C THR A 138 0.43 8.93 -20.86
N SER A 139 1.00 7.73 -20.65
CA SER A 139 0.28 6.58 -20.09
C SER A 139 -0.32 6.84 -18.70
N ARG A 140 0.30 7.74 -17.92
CA ARG A 140 -0.20 8.17 -16.60
C ARG A 140 -1.33 9.21 -16.69
N GLY A 141 -1.33 10.04 -17.73
CA GLY A 141 -2.31 11.12 -17.93
C GLY A 141 -2.44 12.04 -16.71
N ALA A 142 -3.67 12.47 -16.40
CA ALA A 142 -3.97 13.37 -15.29
C ALA A 142 -4.09 12.69 -13.90
N SER A 143 -3.67 11.42 -13.75
CA SER A 143 -3.89 10.66 -12.51
C SER A 143 -2.82 10.94 -11.44
N GLY A 144 -3.17 11.72 -10.42
CA GLY A 144 -2.40 11.95 -9.18
C GLY A 144 -3.16 11.51 -7.91
N PHE A 145 -2.50 11.51 -6.75
CA PHE A 145 -3.05 11.19 -5.42
C PHE A 145 -3.35 9.70 -5.11
N GLY A 146 -2.33 8.85 -5.17
CA GLY A 146 -2.38 7.55 -4.48
C GLY A 146 -3.32 6.49 -5.06
N SER A 147 -3.80 6.66 -6.30
CA SER A 147 -4.26 5.51 -7.07
C SER A 147 -3.04 4.75 -7.55
N THR A 148 -2.93 3.48 -7.18
CA THR A 148 -2.02 2.51 -7.79
C THR A 148 -2.42 2.20 -9.25
N GLY A 149 -2.86 3.20 -10.02
CA GLY A 149 -3.36 3.03 -11.38
C GLY A 149 -4.72 2.33 -11.49
N HIS A 150 -5.32 1.88 -10.38
CA HIS A 150 -6.55 1.10 -10.38
C HIS A 150 -7.76 1.92 -9.92
N THR A 151 -8.93 1.69 -10.55
CA THR A 151 -10.20 2.21 -10.03
C THR A 151 -10.47 1.63 -8.63
N PRO A 152 -11.23 2.31 -7.75
CA PRO A 152 -11.54 1.78 -6.41
C PRO A 152 -12.15 0.37 -6.42
N MET A 153 -12.91 0.03 -7.46
CA MET A 153 -13.46 -1.31 -7.67
C MET A 153 -12.36 -2.34 -7.94
N MET A 154 -11.41 -1.98 -8.80
CA MET A 154 -10.31 -2.87 -9.16
C MET A 154 -9.33 -3.04 -8.00
N ALA A 155 -9.12 -2.01 -7.19
CA ALA A 155 -8.36 -2.13 -5.94
C ALA A 155 -9.03 -3.12 -4.95
N GLN A 156 -10.37 -3.05 -4.80
CA GLN A 156 -11.13 -4.01 -3.98
C GLN A 156 -11.01 -5.44 -4.54
N TYR A 157 -11.14 -5.61 -5.86
CA TYR A 157 -10.97 -6.91 -6.53
C TYR A 157 -9.57 -7.50 -6.30
N LEU A 158 -8.51 -6.72 -6.55
CA LEU A 158 -7.13 -7.19 -6.41
C LEU A 158 -6.78 -7.57 -4.96
N ASN A 159 -7.30 -6.83 -3.98
CA ASN A 159 -7.12 -7.17 -2.58
C ASN A 159 -7.76 -8.52 -2.22
N LEU A 160 -8.97 -8.80 -2.73
CA LEU A 160 -9.61 -10.10 -2.54
C LEU A 160 -8.87 -11.20 -3.29
N LYS A 161 -8.47 -10.96 -4.54
CA LYS A 161 -7.72 -11.94 -5.34
C LYS A 161 -6.38 -12.30 -4.69
N GLN A 162 -5.71 -11.36 -4.02
CA GLN A 162 -4.47 -11.63 -3.29
C GLN A 162 -4.66 -12.61 -2.12
N GLN A 163 -5.85 -12.64 -1.51
CA GLN A 163 -6.17 -13.59 -0.43
C GLN A 163 -6.48 -15.00 -0.97
N TYR A 164 -6.92 -15.09 -2.24
CA TYR A 164 -7.28 -16.33 -2.92
C TYR A 164 -6.52 -16.48 -4.26
N PRO A 165 -5.18 -16.51 -4.25
CA PRO A 165 -4.37 -16.46 -5.47
C PRO A 165 -4.64 -17.66 -6.41
N ASP A 166 -4.89 -18.83 -5.83
CA ASP A 166 -5.07 -20.10 -6.55
C ASP A 166 -6.52 -20.38 -6.98
N CYS A 167 -7.45 -19.44 -6.78
CA CYS A 167 -8.86 -19.60 -7.13
C CYS A 167 -9.26 -18.64 -8.24
N LEU A 168 -10.07 -19.10 -9.19
CA LEU A 168 -10.81 -18.19 -10.06
C LEU A 168 -11.82 -17.41 -9.21
N LEU A 169 -11.74 -16.08 -9.24
CA LEU A 169 -12.57 -15.22 -8.41
C LEU A 169 -13.82 -14.77 -9.17
N PHE A 170 -14.96 -15.37 -8.84
CA PHE A 170 -16.27 -14.91 -9.30
C PHE A 170 -16.66 -13.66 -8.50
N TYR A 171 -16.40 -12.48 -9.07
CA TYR A 171 -16.62 -11.22 -8.41
C TYR A 171 -18.00 -10.64 -8.75
N ARG A 172 -18.90 -10.56 -7.75
CA ARG A 172 -20.28 -10.12 -7.98
C ARG A 172 -20.38 -8.65 -8.41
N MET A 173 -20.87 -8.45 -9.63
CA MET A 173 -21.11 -7.13 -10.21
C MET A 173 -22.48 -7.05 -10.88
N GLY A 174 -23.43 -6.37 -10.23
CA GLY A 174 -24.78 -6.22 -10.79
C GLY A 174 -25.45 -7.57 -10.90
N ASP A 175 -25.79 -8.03 -12.11
CA ASP A 175 -26.38 -9.36 -12.39
C ASP A 175 -25.39 -10.37 -12.98
N PHE A 176 -24.09 -10.12 -12.81
CA PHE A 176 -23.04 -11.02 -13.28
C PHE A 176 -22.06 -11.38 -12.17
N TYR A 177 -21.40 -12.52 -12.33
CA TYR A 177 -20.07 -12.75 -11.79
C TYR A 177 -19.06 -12.41 -12.87
N GLU A 178 -18.20 -11.45 -12.58
CA GLU A 178 -17.12 -11.04 -13.48
C GLU A 178 -15.78 -11.59 -12.96
N MET A 179 -14.91 -11.96 -13.89
CA MET A 179 -13.52 -12.34 -13.64
C MET A 179 -12.63 -11.40 -14.45
N PHE A 180 -11.42 -11.13 -13.95
CA PHE A 180 -10.48 -10.19 -14.58
C PHE A 180 -9.09 -10.83 -14.76
N PHE A 181 -8.26 -10.23 -15.62
CA PHE A 181 -6.87 -10.64 -15.85
C PHE A 181 -6.76 -12.12 -16.23
N ASP A 182 -5.85 -12.86 -15.61
CA ASP A 182 -5.61 -14.27 -15.91
C ASP A 182 -6.83 -15.16 -15.61
N ASP A 183 -7.61 -14.84 -14.57
CA ASP A 183 -8.84 -15.57 -14.26
C ASP A 183 -9.81 -15.49 -15.43
N ALA A 184 -9.94 -14.30 -16.04
CA ALA A 184 -10.80 -14.12 -17.19
C ALA A 184 -10.35 -14.93 -18.41
N ILE A 185 -9.04 -14.99 -18.65
CA ILE A 185 -8.46 -15.74 -19.78
C ILE A 185 -8.70 -17.24 -19.57
N GLN A 186 -8.38 -17.77 -18.40
CA GLN A 186 -8.56 -19.18 -18.06
C GLN A 186 -10.03 -19.59 -18.10
N ALA A 187 -10.91 -18.78 -17.50
CA ALA A 187 -12.34 -19.06 -17.48
C ALA A 187 -12.95 -18.98 -18.88
N SER A 188 -12.60 -17.96 -19.68
CA SER A 188 -13.07 -17.83 -21.06
C SER A 188 -12.71 -19.06 -21.90
N GLN A 189 -11.46 -19.50 -21.84
CA GLN A 189 -10.98 -20.68 -22.58
C GLN A 189 -11.68 -21.97 -22.13
N THR A 190 -11.81 -22.16 -20.82
CA THR A 190 -12.40 -23.39 -20.27
C THR A 190 -13.90 -23.45 -20.51
N LEU A 191 -14.59 -22.33 -20.33
CA LEU A 191 -16.04 -22.24 -20.45
C LEU A 191 -16.51 -22.09 -21.89
N ASP A 192 -15.64 -21.67 -22.80
CA ASP A 192 -15.97 -21.23 -24.16
C ASP A 192 -16.94 -20.05 -24.16
N ILE A 193 -16.60 -19.02 -23.36
CA ILE A 193 -17.36 -17.76 -23.27
C ILE A 193 -16.51 -16.60 -23.77
N THR A 194 -17.15 -15.51 -24.20
CA THR A 194 -16.46 -14.35 -24.78
C THR A 194 -15.50 -13.69 -23.78
N LEU A 195 -14.22 -13.59 -24.16
CA LEU A 195 -13.26 -12.70 -23.51
C LEU A 195 -13.41 -11.28 -24.05
N THR A 196 -13.70 -10.34 -23.17
CA THR A 196 -13.80 -8.90 -23.46
C THR A 196 -12.77 -8.13 -22.63
N LYS A 197 -12.93 -6.81 -22.57
CA LYS A 197 -12.05 -5.91 -21.85
C LYS A 197 -12.82 -4.88 -21.04
N ARG A 198 -12.28 -4.49 -19.88
CA ARG A 198 -12.87 -3.47 -19.00
C ARG A 198 -11.85 -2.44 -18.55
N GLY A 199 -11.82 -1.30 -19.25
CA GLY A 199 -10.90 -0.21 -18.93
C GLY A 199 -9.43 -0.61 -19.14
N LYS A 200 -8.53 0.17 -18.56
CA LYS A 200 -7.08 -0.02 -18.70
C LYS A 200 -6.38 0.03 -17.35
N THR A 201 -5.32 -0.75 -17.20
CA THR A 201 -4.33 -0.67 -16.13
C THR A 201 -2.97 -0.46 -16.78
N GLU A 202 -2.22 0.56 -16.35
CA GLU A 202 -0.88 0.87 -16.89
C GLU A 202 -0.84 0.97 -18.43
N GLY A 203 -1.94 1.43 -19.05
CA GLY A 203 -2.07 1.55 -20.50
C GLY A 203 -2.52 0.26 -21.22
N THR A 204 -2.57 -0.88 -20.53
CA THR A 204 -3.00 -2.17 -21.08
C THR A 204 -4.48 -2.43 -20.77
N ASP A 205 -5.22 -2.98 -21.74
CA ASP A 205 -6.62 -3.37 -21.55
C ASP A 205 -6.73 -4.48 -20.49
N ILE A 206 -7.67 -4.37 -19.55
CA ILE A 206 -7.89 -5.40 -18.52
C ILE A 206 -8.79 -6.50 -19.13
N PRO A 207 -8.30 -7.75 -19.30
CA PRO A 207 -9.13 -8.86 -19.76
C PRO A 207 -10.28 -9.10 -18.79
N MET A 208 -11.47 -9.36 -19.31
CA MET A 208 -12.66 -9.61 -18.52
C MET A 208 -13.57 -10.62 -19.21
N CYS A 209 -14.16 -11.52 -18.44
CA CYS A 209 -15.32 -12.29 -18.87
C CYS A 209 -16.31 -12.37 -17.72
N GLY A 210 -17.55 -12.75 -18.02
CA GLY A 210 -18.56 -12.86 -16.98
C GLY A 210 -19.65 -13.85 -17.34
N ILE A 211 -20.31 -14.33 -16.29
CA ILE A 211 -21.43 -15.26 -16.37
C ILE A 211 -22.62 -14.73 -15.57
N PRO A 212 -23.87 -15.06 -15.95
CA PRO A 212 -25.04 -14.59 -15.22
C PRO A 212 -25.08 -15.21 -13.82
N PHE A 213 -25.31 -14.39 -12.80
CA PHE A 213 -25.25 -14.89 -11.41
C PHE A 213 -26.40 -15.82 -11.05
N HIS A 214 -27.55 -15.67 -11.70
CA HIS A 214 -28.71 -16.52 -11.44
C HIS A 214 -28.52 -17.94 -11.98
N SER A 215 -27.50 -18.16 -12.81
CA SER A 215 -27.25 -19.43 -13.49
C SER A 215 -25.76 -19.75 -13.55
N TYR A 216 -25.02 -19.39 -12.50
CA TYR A 216 -23.56 -19.59 -12.44
C TYR A 216 -23.16 -21.05 -12.19
N GLU A 217 -24.00 -21.85 -11.54
CA GLU A 217 -23.68 -23.20 -11.10
C GLU A 217 -23.18 -24.13 -12.23
N PRO A 218 -23.80 -24.17 -13.44
CA PRO A 218 -23.30 -25.01 -14.53
C PRO A 218 -21.92 -24.59 -15.04
N TYR A 219 -21.59 -23.30 -14.98
CA TYR A 219 -20.26 -22.80 -15.36
C TYR A 219 -19.23 -23.15 -14.29
N MET A 220 -19.58 -22.96 -13.01
CA MET A 220 -18.75 -23.39 -11.89
C MET A 220 -18.47 -24.89 -11.94
N ALA A 221 -19.48 -25.71 -12.24
CA ALA A 221 -19.34 -27.16 -12.45
C ALA A 221 -18.21 -27.50 -13.41
N LYS A 222 -18.26 -26.88 -14.60
CA LYS A 222 -17.30 -27.12 -15.68
C LYS A 222 -15.90 -26.69 -15.30
N LEU A 223 -15.75 -25.58 -14.55
CA LEU A 223 -14.45 -25.13 -14.04
C LEU A 223 -13.89 -26.10 -12.99
N ILE A 224 -14.71 -26.55 -12.05
CA ILE A 224 -14.30 -27.49 -11.00
C ILE A 224 -13.88 -28.83 -11.62
N GLN A 225 -14.63 -29.34 -12.60
CA GLN A 225 -14.29 -30.56 -13.35
C GLN A 225 -12.99 -30.40 -14.16
N ALA A 226 -12.67 -29.18 -14.62
CA ALA A 226 -11.40 -28.86 -15.25
C ALA A 226 -10.25 -28.65 -14.26
N GLY A 227 -10.50 -28.82 -12.94
CA GLY A 227 -9.48 -28.76 -11.89
C GLY A 227 -9.27 -27.37 -11.27
N PHE A 228 -10.07 -26.37 -11.65
CA PHE A 228 -9.98 -25.04 -11.03
C PHE A 228 -10.66 -25.02 -9.66
N LYS A 229 -10.14 -24.20 -8.74
CA LYS A 229 -10.87 -23.77 -7.54
C LYS A 229 -11.62 -22.48 -7.86
N VAL A 230 -12.83 -22.31 -7.33
CA VAL A 230 -13.65 -21.11 -7.61
C VAL A 230 -14.04 -20.44 -6.30
N ALA A 231 -13.68 -19.18 -6.12
CA ALA A 231 -14.09 -18.35 -4.99
C ALA A 231 -15.29 -17.48 -5.39
N ILE A 232 -16.39 -17.58 -4.65
CA ILE A 232 -17.58 -16.76 -4.86
C ILE A 232 -17.50 -15.54 -3.96
N CYS A 233 -17.35 -14.38 -4.59
CA CYS A 233 -17.35 -13.09 -3.90
C CYS A 233 -18.69 -12.40 -4.09
N GLU A 234 -19.42 -12.19 -2.99
CA GLU A 234 -20.76 -11.61 -2.97
C GLU A 234 -20.78 -10.18 -2.44
N GLN A 235 -21.87 -9.47 -2.73
CA GLN A 235 -22.15 -8.16 -2.15
C GLN A 235 -22.77 -8.33 -0.76
N SER A 236 -22.09 -7.84 0.27
CA SER A 236 -22.64 -7.91 1.64
C SER A 236 -23.64 -6.80 1.95
N GLU A 237 -23.77 -5.81 1.06
CA GLU A 237 -24.72 -4.71 1.17
C GLU A 237 -25.24 -4.28 -0.21
N THR A 238 -26.47 -3.76 -0.26
CA THR A 238 -27.04 -3.17 -1.47
C THR A 238 -26.43 -1.79 -1.75
N PRO A 239 -26.50 -1.27 -3.00
CA PRO A 239 -26.05 0.09 -3.30
C PRO A 239 -26.67 1.17 -2.42
N ASP A 240 -27.93 1.01 -2.02
CA ASP A 240 -28.62 1.97 -1.15
C ASP A 240 -28.17 1.86 0.31
N GLN A 241 -27.89 0.64 0.79
CA GLN A 241 -27.28 0.43 2.10
C GLN A 241 -25.86 1.03 2.17
N ALA A 242 -25.06 0.87 1.11
CA ALA A 242 -23.73 1.47 1.01
C ALA A 242 -23.77 3.01 1.05
N LYS A 243 -24.73 3.62 0.34
CA LYS A 243 -24.95 5.08 0.40
C LYS A 243 -25.39 5.54 1.79
N ALA A 244 -26.28 4.80 2.45
CA ALA A 244 -26.71 5.10 3.80
C ALA A 244 -25.55 5.02 4.81
N ARG A 245 -24.69 4.00 4.68
CA ARG A 245 -23.45 3.87 5.44
C ARG A 245 -22.50 5.04 5.22
N ALA A 246 -22.25 5.42 3.97
CA ALA A 246 -21.39 6.55 3.63
C ALA A 246 -21.87 7.85 4.28
N LYS A 247 -23.19 8.09 4.24
CA LYS A 247 -23.81 9.27 4.87
C LYS A 247 -23.62 9.28 6.38
N ARG A 248 -23.73 8.12 7.05
CA ARG A 248 -23.49 7.97 8.49
C ARG A 248 -22.02 8.20 8.86
N GLU A 249 -21.09 7.80 7.98
CA GLU A 249 -19.64 7.93 8.17
C GLU A 249 -19.07 9.28 7.69
N GLY A 250 -19.91 10.21 7.20
CA GLY A 250 -19.46 11.49 6.65
C GLY A 250 -18.67 11.38 5.33
N LYS A 251 -18.78 10.25 4.62
CA LYS A 251 -18.08 9.99 3.35
C LYS A 251 -18.95 10.34 2.14
N PRO A 252 -18.34 10.69 0.98
CA PRO A 252 -19.10 11.00 -0.23
C PRO A 252 -19.86 9.76 -0.76
N ALA A 253 -21.19 9.80 -0.68
CA ALA A 253 -22.05 8.70 -1.12
C ALA A 253 -21.92 8.38 -2.62
N SER A 254 -21.54 9.35 -3.46
CA SER A 254 -21.35 9.18 -4.90
C SER A 254 -20.13 8.32 -5.28
N LYS A 255 -19.18 8.13 -4.35
CA LYS A 255 -17.94 7.36 -4.57
C LYS A 255 -17.82 6.14 -3.69
N THR A 256 -18.87 5.81 -2.93
CA THR A 256 -18.84 4.67 -2.00
C THR A 256 -19.14 3.38 -2.75
N LEU A 257 -18.24 2.42 -2.61
CA LEU A 257 -18.44 1.07 -3.12
C LEU A 257 -19.22 0.23 -2.12
N VAL A 258 -20.03 -0.68 -2.65
CA VAL A 258 -20.60 -1.78 -1.88
C VAL A 258 -19.47 -2.66 -1.34
N HIS A 259 -19.60 -3.03 -0.07
CA HIS A 259 -18.73 -4.02 0.54
C HIS A 259 -18.93 -5.39 -0.11
N ARG A 260 -17.82 -6.11 -0.26
CA ARG A 260 -17.76 -7.42 -0.91
C ARG A 260 -16.80 -8.31 -0.17
N ASP A 261 -17.16 -9.57 -0.07
CA ASP A 261 -16.33 -10.58 0.57
C ASP A 261 -16.52 -11.93 -0.11
N VAL A 262 -15.53 -12.82 0.03
CA VAL A 262 -15.64 -14.21 -0.42
C VAL A 262 -16.48 -14.97 0.60
N VAL A 263 -17.64 -15.45 0.16
CA VAL A 263 -18.57 -16.18 1.02
C VAL A 263 -18.34 -17.69 1.01
N ARG A 264 -17.74 -18.20 -0.08
CA ARG A 264 -17.46 -19.63 -0.24
C ARG A 264 -16.36 -19.87 -1.27
N VAL A 265 -15.55 -20.89 -1.03
CA VAL A 265 -14.61 -21.44 -2.01
C VAL A 265 -15.06 -22.86 -2.38
N PHE A 266 -15.22 -23.09 -3.67
CA PHE A 266 -15.53 -24.38 -4.26
C PHE A 266 -14.25 -25.04 -4.74
N THR A 267 -14.06 -26.27 -4.34
CA THR A 267 -12.97 -27.15 -4.79
C THR A 267 -13.57 -28.52 -5.07
N GLN A 268 -12.86 -29.34 -5.84
CA GLN A 268 -13.35 -30.67 -6.20
C GLN A 268 -13.75 -31.51 -4.98
N GLY A 269 -12.95 -31.51 -3.90
CA GLY A 269 -13.24 -32.28 -2.69
C GLY A 269 -14.20 -31.63 -1.68
N THR A 270 -14.73 -30.44 -1.95
CA THR A 270 -15.60 -29.70 -1.00
C THR A 270 -16.99 -29.38 -1.57
N LEU A 271 -17.39 -30.12 -2.61
CA LEU A 271 -18.70 -29.98 -3.25
C LEU A 271 -19.80 -30.58 -2.38
N THR A 272 -20.93 -29.90 -2.32
CA THR A 272 -22.15 -30.37 -1.63
C THR A 272 -23.37 -30.31 -2.53
N GLU A 273 -23.22 -29.84 -3.76
CA GLU A 273 -24.30 -29.58 -4.70
C GLU A 273 -24.67 -30.86 -5.42
N ASP A 274 -25.94 -31.27 -5.33
CA ASP A 274 -26.46 -32.51 -5.94
C ASP A 274 -26.19 -32.60 -7.45
N ASN A 275 -26.15 -31.47 -8.15
CA ASN A 275 -25.89 -31.42 -9.59
C ASN A 275 -24.39 -31.52 -9.95
N LEU A 276 -23.50 -31.46 -8.97
CA LEU A 276 -22.05 -31.56 -9.15
C LEU A 276 -21.47 -32.89 -8.62
N LEU A 277 -22.25 -33.63 -7.85
CA LEU A 277 -21.88 -34.92 -7.25
C LEU A 277 -22.49 -36.07 -8.04
N ASP A 278 -21.76 -37.19 -8.15
CA ASP A 278 -22.34 -38.46 -8.58
C ASP A 278 -22.96 -39.15 -7.38
N ALA A 279 -24.28 -39.39 -7.42
CA ALA A 279 -25.01 -40.07 -6.34
C ALA A 279 -24.54 -41.51 -6.06
N ARG A 280 -23.67 -42.09 -6.90
CA ARG A 280 -23.13 -43.45 -6.74
C ARG A 280 -21.70 -43.48 -6.22
N GLU A 281 -21.04 -42.33 -6.09
CA GLU A 281 -19.64 -42.24 -5.68
C GLU A 281 -19.46 -41.29 -4.49
N ASN A 282 -18.44 -41.55 -3.68
CA ASN A 282 -18.03 -40.62 -2.63
C ASN A 282 -17.08 -39.57 -3.21
N ASN A 283 -17.12 -38.36 -2.66
CA ASN A 283 -16.29 -37.23 -3.05
C ASN A 283 -15.43 -36.76 -1.87
N TYR A 284 -14.39 -37.55 -1.58
CA TYR A 284 -13.54 -37.30 -0.42
C TYR A 284 -12.56 -36.13 -0.63
N LEU A 285 -12.43 -35.29 0.41
CA LEU A 285 -11.26 -34.46 0.62
C LEU A 285 -10.27 -35.19 1.53
N ALA A 286 -9.05 -35.42 1.07
CA ALA A 286 -8.01 -36.08 1.86
C ALA A 286 -6.82 -35.15 2.15
N ALA A 287 -6.20 -35.33 3.30
CA ALA A 287 -4.95 -34.68 3.70
C ALA A 287 -3.95 -35.73 4.18
N LEU A 288 -2.74 -35.70 3.63
CA LEU A 288 -1.61 -36.55 4.00
C LEU A 288 -0.51 -35.67 4.61
N SER A 289 0.02 -36.07 5.75
CA SER A 289 1.12 -35.37 6.42
C SER A 289 2.20 -36.36 6.88
N GLU A 290 3.46 -35.96 6.76
CA GLU A 290 4.61 -36.71 7.28
C GLU A 290 5.15 -35.99 8.51
N ILE A 291 5.19 -36.68 9.65
CA ILE A 291 5.71 -36.14 10.91
C ILE A 291 6.66 -37.18 11.50
N ALA A 292 7.94 -36.78 11.69
CA ALA A 292 8.99 -37.63 12.27
C ALA A 292 9.12 -39.01 11.59
N GLY A 293 8.95 -39.07 10.26
CA GLY A 293 9.04 -40.32 9.47
C GLY A 293 7.82 -41.23 9.56
N GLN A 294 6.71 -40.75 10.14
CA GLN A 294 5.40 -41.42 10.12
C GLN A 294 4.43 -40.65 9.24
N TYR A 295 3.55 -41.38 8.56
CA TYR A 295 2.48 -40.78 7.74
C TYR A 295 1.16 -40.79 8.51
N GLY A 296 0.52 -39.62 8.58
CA GLY A 296 -0.87 -39.46 8.99
C GLY A 296 -1.73 -39.15 7.77
N LEU A 297 -2.85 -39.87 7.62
CA LEU A 297 -3.84 -39.64 6.58
C LEU A 297 -5.18 -39.36 7.28
N ALA A 298 -5.86 -38.30 6.86
CA ALA A 298 -7.23 -38.01 7.25
C ALA A 298 -8.06 -37.72 6.00
N TRP A 299 -9.33 -38.11 5.98
CA TRP A 299 -10.23 -37.78 4.89
C TRP A 299 -11.65 -37.51 5.36
N LEU A 300 -12.34 -36.65 4.61
CA LEU A 300 -13.66 -36.12 4.90
C LEU A 300 -14.57 -36.31 3.70
N GLU A 301 -15.75 -36.88 3.90
CA GLU A 301 -16.88 -36.75 2.98
C GLU A 301 -17.75 -35.57 3.45
N ILE A 302 -17.63 -34.44 2.77
CA ILE A 302 -18.27 -33.20 3.23
C ILE A 302 -19.80 -33.28 3.14
N SER A 303 -20.35 -34.06 2.19
CA SER A 303 -21.78 -34.15 1.94
C SER A 303 -22.52 -34.98 3.00
N THR A 304 -21.84 -35.97 3.60
CA THR A 304 -22.40 -36.82 4.66
C THR A 304 -21.93 -36.41 6.06
N GLY A 305 -20.78 -35.73 6.15
CA GLY A 305 -20.12 -35.40 7.40
C GLY A 305 -19.23 -36.53 7.94
N ASP A 306 -19.03 -37.61 7.18
CA ASP A 306 -18.16 -38.72 7.60
C ASP A 306 -16.69 -38.29 7.59
N PHE A 307 -15.99 -38.54 8.70
CA PHE A 307 -14.59 -38.16 8.89
C PHE A 307 -13.78 -39.33 9.44
N TYR A 308 -12.61 -39.55 8.84
CA TYR A 308 -11.73 -40.69 9.09
C TYR A 308 -10.28 -40.24 9.30
#